data_AF-A0A9J7BMV6-F1
#
_entry.id   AF-A0A9J7BMV6-F1
#
_cell.length_a   1.000
_cell.length_b   1.000
_cell.length_c   1.000
_cell.angle_alpha   90.00
_cell.angle_beta   90.00
_cell.angle_gamma   90.00
#
_symmetry.space_group_name_H-M   'P 1'
#
loop_
_entity.id
_entity.type
_entity.pdbx_description
1 polymer ?
#
loop_
_entity_poly.entity_id
_entity_poly.type
_entity_poly.pdbx_seq_one_letter_code
_entity_poly.pdbx_strand_id
1 'polypeptide(L)'
;MERNTTICAGMETRLADLLLDPETVPAAVKTHVSECDGCRRELEELRATMGLMDAWEAPEPNPYFMTRFQARLREEQLAKPAGWLERMRARFMMQPHRLHARPLAAMAMTVLLLVGGGAYLDFYWQSTPADPHAAVVHDLQTLDNNAQLLDQLETISAPDDNGDTVQQ
;
A
#
# COMPACT_ATOMS: atom_id res chain seq x y z
N MET A 1 -35.98 -13.00 17.94
CA MET A 1 -35.05 -13.65 16.99
C MET A 1 -33.66 -13.16 17.34
N GLU A 2 -33.03 -13.86 18.29
CA GLU A 2 -31.74 -13.49 18.85
C GLU A 2 -30.61 -13.81 17.88
N ARG A 3 -29.79 -12.80 17.62
CA ARG A 3 -28.56 -12.86 16.84
C ARG A 3 -27.48 -13.47 17.73
N ASN A 4 -27.23 -14.77 17.60
CA ASN A 4 -26.07 -15.43 18.19
C ASN A 4 -24.93 -15.37 17.16
N THR A 5 -24.25 -14.23 16.98
CA THR A 5 -22.92 -13.93 17.56
C THR A 5 -22.05 -15.17 17.71
N THR A 6 -21.59 -15.76 16.60
CA THR A 6 -20.18 -15.62 16.23
C THR A 6 -20.03 -15.57 14.70
N ILE A 7 -20.21 -14.36 14.19
CA ILE A 7 -19.67 -13.78 12.95
C ILE A 7 -19.97 -14.57 11.65
N CYS A 8 -21.19 -14.40 11.13
CA CYS A 8 -21.52 -14.68 9.73
C CYS A 8 -20.83 -13.70 8.75
N ALA A 9 -20.09 -12.70 9.25
CA ALA A 9 -19.49 -11.66 8.43
C ALA A 9 -18.40 -12.23 7.52
N GLY A 10 -18.55 -12.01 6.22
CA GLY A 10 -17.60 -12.51 5.22
C GLY A 10 -17.81 -13.97 4.82
N MET A 11 -18.97 -14.58 5.15
CA MET A 11 -19.24 -15.96 4.72
C MET A 11 -19.56 -16.11 3.24
N GLU A 12 -19.99 -15.04 2.57
CA GLU A 12 -20.41 -15.03 1.16
C GLU A 12 -19.40 -15.71 0.22
N THR A 13 -18.12 -15.38 0.35
CA THR A 13 -17.04 -15.96 -0.46
C THR A 13 -16.81 -17.44 -0.14
N ARG A 14 -16.91 -17.81 1.13
CA ARG A 14 -16.73 -19.20 1.57
C ARG A 14 -17.92 -20.09 1.24
N LEU A 15 -19.13 -19.54 1.15
CA LEU A 15 -20.30 -20.28 0.68
C LEU A 15 -20.13 -20.66 -0.79
N ALA A 16 -19.59 -19.76 -1.62
CA ALA A 16 -19.23 -20.07 -2.99
C ALA A 16 -18.12 -21.13 -3.08
N ASP A 17 -17.08 -21.05 -2.25
CA ASP A 17 -16.05 -22.08 -2.18
C ASP A 17 -16.65 -23.44 -1.78
N LEU A 18 -17.59 -23.46 -0.81
CA LEU A 18 -18.25 -24.68 -0.35
C LEU A 18 -19.18 -25.29 -1.41
N LEU A 19 -19.68 -24.47 -2.34
CA LEU A 19 -20.50 -24.89 -3.46
C LEU A 19 -19.67 -25.51 -4.60
N LEU A 20 -18.52 -24.91 -4.91
CA LEU A 20 -17.70 -25.24 -6.08
C LEU A 20 -16.58 -26.25 -5.77
N ASP A 21 -15.96 -26.15 -4.59
CA ASP A 21 -14.86 -27.00 -4.14
C ASP A 21 -14.92 -27.24 -2.62
N PRO A 22 -15.85 -28.11 -2.17
CA PRO A 22 -16.09 -28.33 -0.75
C PRO A 22 -14.88 -28.92 0.01
N GLU A 23 -13.91 -29.53 -0.69
CA GLU A 23 -12.75 -30.16 -0.05
C GLU A 23 -11.71 -29.14 0.42
N THR A 24 -11.65 -27.96 -0.22
CA THR A 24 -10.71 -26.90 0.15
C THR A 24 -11.17 -26.03 1.33
N VAL A 25 -12.44 -26.16 1.71
CA VAL A 25 -13.05 -25.32 2.75
C VAL A 25 -12.70 -25.82 4.16
N PRO A 26 -12.21 -24.95 5.06
CA PRO A 26 -11.88 -25.33 6.43
C PRO A 26 -13.06 -25.96 7.19
N ALA A 27 -12.80 -26.95 8.02
CA ALA A 27 -13.83 -27.65 8.81
C ALA A 27 -14.67 -26.71 9.69
N ALA A 28 -14.05 -25.66 10.25
CA ALA A 28 -14.76 -24.64 11.04
C ALA A 28 -15.91 -23.94 10.28
N VAL A 29 -15.74 -23.72 8.97
CA VAL A 29 -16.78 -23.12 8.12
C VAL A 29 -17.92 -24.12 7.90
N LYS A 30 -17.60 -25.40 7.67
CA LYS A 30 -18.60 -26.46 7.52
C LYS A 30 -19.44 -26.60 8.80
N THR A 31 -18.78 -26.59 9.96
CA THR A 31 -19.45 -26.60 11.27
C THR A 31 -20.36 -25.39 11.43
N HIS A 32 -19.86 -24.17 11.17
CA HIS A 32 -20.67 -22.95 11.26
C HIS A 32 -21.92 -23.00 10.38
N VAL A 33 -21.78 -23.41 9.11
CA VAL A 33 -22.92 -23.51 8.19
C VAL A 33 -23.93 -24.56 8.65
N SER A 34 -23.48 -25.65 9.29
CA SER A 34 -24.38 -26.66 9.83
C SER A 34 -25.16 -26.20 11.07
N GLU A 35 -24.59 -25.28 11.84
CA GLU A 35 -25.14 -24.74 13.09
C GLU A 35 -25.92 -23.43 12.89
N CYS A 36 -25.69 -22.71 11.79
CA CYS A 36 -26.32 -21.43 11.49
C CYS A 36 -27.41 -21.54 10.41
N ASP A 37 -28.67 -21.36 10.80
CA ASP A 37 -29.82 -21.40 9.89
C ASP A 37 -29.74 -20.39 8.73
N GLY A 38 -29.20 -19.19 8.99
CA GLY A 38 -29.06 -18.14 7.98
C GLY A 38 -28.12 -18.55 6.84
N CYS A 39 -26.90 -18.99 7.19
CA CYS A 39 -25.90 -19.41 6.22
C CYS A 39 -26.30 -20.71 5.51
N ARG A 40 -27.02 -21.62 6.18
CA ARG A 40 -27.57 -22.83 5.55
C ARG A 40 -28.59 -22.49 4.47
N ARG A 41 -29.53 -21.59 4.77
CA ARG A 41 -30.54 -21.13 3.80
C ARG A 41 -29.90 -20.46 2.59
N GLU A 42 -28.94 -19.57 2.80
CA GLU A 42 -28.22 -18.91 1.71
C GLU A 42 -27.49 -19.90 0.80
N LEU A 43 -26.88 -20.94 1.39
CA LEU A 43 -26.22 -22.00 0.63
C LEU A 43 -27.21 -22.85 -0.17
N GLU A 44 -28.40 -23.12 0.37
CA GLU A 44 -29.47 -23.81 -0.33
C GLU A 44 -30.00 -22.98 -1.50
N GLU A 45 -30.17 -21.66 -1.34
CA GLU A 45 -30.54 -20.73 -2.41
C GLU A 45 -29.51 -20.69 -3.54
N LEU A 46 -28.22 -20.68 -3.19
CA LEU A 46 -27.10 -20.77 -4.15
C LEU A 46 -27.11 -22.10 -4.91
N ARG A 47 -27.33 -23.23 -4.20
CA ARG A 47 -27.45 -24.56 -4.83
C ARG A 47 -28.64 -24.64 -5.77
N ALA A 48 -29.78 -24.09 -5.37
CA ALA A 48 -30.97 -24.03 -6.23
C ALA A 48 -30.70 -23.23 -7.51
N THR A 49 -29.97 -22.11 -7.40
CA THR A 49 -29.57 -21.29 -8.54
C THR A 49 -28.64 -22.06 -9.49
N MET A 50 -27.63 -22.77 -8.98
CA MET A 50 -26.76 -23.63 -9.81
C MET A 50 -27.56 -24.76 -10.48
N GLY A 51 -28.49 -25.38 -9.76
CA GLY A 51 -29.36 -26.42 -10.33
C GLY A 51 -30.24 -25.90 -11.49
N LEU A 52 -30.70 -24.64 -11.42
CA LEU A 52 -31.40 -24.00 -12.54
C LEU A 52 -30.47 -23.75 -13.74
N MET A 53 -29.21 -23.42 -13.50
CA MET A 53 -28.21 -23.26 -14.56
C MET A 53 -27.85 -24.59 -15.21
N ASP A 54 -27.76 -25.67 -14.43
CA ASP A 54 -27.49 -27.02 -14.94
C ASP A 54 -28.63 -27.55 -15.82
N ALA A 55 -29.86 -27.06 -15.60
CA ALA A 55 -31.00 -27.38 -16.44
C ALA A 55 -30.95 -26.70 -17.83
N TRP A 56 -30.01 -25.78 -18.05
CA TRP A 56 -29.82 -25.16 -19.36
C TRP A 56 -29.19 -26.15 -20.35
N GLU A 57 -29.91 -26.49 -21.41
CA GLU A 57 -29.38 -27.34 -22.48
C GLU A 57 -28.41 -26.54 -23.36
N ALA A 58 -27.16 -27.00 -23.41
CA ALA A 58 -26.14 -26.37 -24.25
C ALA A 58 -26.50 -26.55 -25.73
N PRO A 59 -26.48 -25.48 -26.55
CA PRO A 59 -26.71 -25.62 -27.98
C PRO A 59 -25.63 -26.49 -28.61
N GLU A 60 -26.00 -27.26 -29.64
CA GLU A 60 -25.05 -28.12 -30.35
C GLU A 60 -23.88 -27.26 -30.88
N PRO A 61 -22.62 -27.64 -30.58
CA PRO A 61 -21.48 -26.88 -31.04
C PRO A 61 -21.45 -26.82 -32.57
N ASN A 62 -21.01 -25.70 -33.12
CA ASN A 62 -20.84 -25.55 -34.57
C ASN A 62 -20.03 -26.75 -35.13
N PRO A 63 -20.49 -27.41 -36.22
CA PRO A 63 -19.79 -28.55 -36.82
C PRO A 63 -18.31 -28.29 -37.17
N TYR A 64 -17.95 -27.03 -37.43
CA TYR A 64 -16.59 -26.59 -37.74
C TYR A 64 -15.81 -26.08 -36.52
N PHE A 65 -16.37 -26.14 -35.32
CA PHE A 65 -15.70 -25.65 -34.12
C PHE A 65 -14.38 -26.39 -33.89
N MET A 66 -14.43 -27.73 -33.92
CA MET A 66 -13.22 -28.55 -33.68
C MET A 66 -12.17 -28.35 -34.77
N THR A 67 -12.59 -28.21 -36.02
CA THR A 67 -11.64 -28.01 -37.14
C THR A 67 -10.96 -26.65 -37.06
N ARG A 68 -11.72 -25.59 -36.76
CA ARG A 68 -11.18 -24.24 -36.55
C ARG A 68 -10.31 -24.17 -35.30
N PHE A 69 -10.73 -24.79 -34.20
CA PHE A 69 -9.96 -24.86 -32.97
C PHE A 69 -8.61 -25.55 -33.19
N GLN A 70 -8.60 -26.71 -33.85
CA GLN A 70 -7.36 -27.42 -34.17
C GLN A 70 -6.46 -26.64 -35.12
N ALA A 71 -7.03 -25.91 -36.09
CA ALA A 71 -6.27 -25.05 -36.97
C ALA A 71 -5.56 -23.93 -36.18
N ARG A 72 -6.29 -23.22 -35.32
CA ARG A 72 -5.72 -22.21 -34.41
C ARG A 72 -4.67 -22.79 -33.48
N LEU A 73 -4.94 -23.95 -32.89
CA LEU A 73 -4.01 -24.60 -31.98
C LEU A 73 -2.70 -25.00 -32.68
N ARG A 74 -2.75 -25.40 -33.96
CA ARG A 74 -1.55 -25.65 -34.77
C ARG A 74 -0.83 -24.36 -35.14
N GLU A 75 -1.54 -23.30 -35.48
CA GLU A 75 -0.96 -21.98 -35.74
C GLU A 75 -0.18 -21.47 -34.52
N GLU A 76 -0.74 -21.59 -33.32
CA GLU A 76 -0.07 -21.19 -32.06
C GLU A 76 1.10 -22.11 -31.69
N GLN A 77 1.00 -23.41 -31.96
CA GLN A 77 2.14 -24.34 -31.74
C GLN A 77 3.31 -24.08 -32.68
N LEU A 78 3.03 -23.67 -33.93
CA LEU A 78 4.04 -23.33 -34.92
C LEU A 78 4.50 -21.87 -34.81
N ALA A 79 3.76 -21.03 -34.08
CA ALA A 79 4.17 -19.68 -33.77
C ALA A 79 5.49 -19.72 -32.99
N LYS A 80 6.32 -18.68 -33.18
CA LYS A 80 7.61 -18.61 -32.51
C LYS A 80 7.39 -18.65 -30.99
N PRO A 81 8.15 -19.48 -30.25
CA PRO A 81 8.03 -19.52 -28.80
C PRO A 81 8.26 -18.12 -28.25
N ALA A 82 7.46 -17.72 -27.26
CA ALA A 82 7.54 -16.42 -26.64
C ALA A 82 9.00 -16.06 -26.30
N GLY A 83 9.41 -14.85 -26.68
CA GLY A 83 10.72 -14.33 -26.34
C GLY A 83 10.94 -14.32 -24.84
N TRP A 84 12.21 -14.28 -24.40
CA TRP A 84 12.54 -14.21 -22.98
C TRP A 84 11.88 -13.00 -22.28
N LEU A 85 11.79 -11.86 -22.96
CA LEU A 85 11.12 -10.66 -22.45
C LEU A 85 9.61 -10.88 -22.25
N GLU A 86 8.94 -11.50 -23.22
CA GLU A 86 7.50 -11.82 -23.10
C GLU A 86 7.25 -12.84 -22.00
N ARG A 87 8.13 -13.83 -21.83
CA ARG A 87 8.07 -14.77 -20.70
C ARG A 87 8.26 -14.09 -19.35
N MET A 88 9.19 -13.14 -19.25
CA MET A 88 9.37 -12.33 -18.04
C MET A 88 8.12 -11.50 -17.75
N ARG A 89 7.62 -10.76 -18.75
CA ARG A 89 6.42 -9.92 -18.63
C ARG A 89 5.19 -10.74 -18.22
N ALA A 90 4.94 -11.86 -18.90
CA ALA A 90 3.85 -12.77 -18.57
C ALA A 90 3.98 -13.30 -17.15
N ARG A 91 5.20 -13.62 -16.70
CA ARG A 91 5.43 -14.08 -15.33
C ARG A 91 5.22 -12.97 -14.30
N PHE A 92 5.64 -11.73 -14.57
CA PHE A 92 5.34 -10.60 -13.68
C PHE A 92 3.85 -10.29 -13.60
N MET A 93 3.12 -10.40 -14.71
CA MET A 93 1.69 -10.06 -14.76
C MET A 93 0.77 -11.17 -14.23
N MET A 94 1.12 -12.45 -14.45
CA MET A 94 0.33 -13.61 -14.02
C MET A 94 0.68 -14.08 -12.59
N GLN A 95 1.70 -13.49 -11.96
CA GLN A 95 2.15 -13.87 -10.61
C GLN A 95 1.91 -12.79 -9.53
N PRO A 96 0.75 -12.10 -9.47
CA PRO A 96 0.54 -11.00 -8.53
C PRO A 96 0.37 -11.43 -7.06
N HIS A 97 0.06 -12.72 -6.78
CA HIS A 97 -0.33 -13.14 -5.41
C HIS A 97 0.68 -14.03 -4.66
N ARG A 98 1.74 -14.54 -5.31
CA ARG A 98 2.72 -15.46 -4.67
C ARG A 98 4.12 -14.88 -4.48
N LEU A 99 4.36 -13.66 -4.94
CA LEU A 99 5.61 -12.97 -4.64
C LEU A 99 5.37 -12.10 -3.42
N HIS A 100 5.85 -12.55 -2.25
CA HIS A 100 6.07 -11.69 -1.08
C HIS A 100 7.16 -10.66 -1.43
N ALA A 101 6.90 -9.77 -2.39
CA ALA A 101 7.83 -8.75 -2.85
C ALA A 101 7.99 -7.62 -1.83
N ARG A 102 7.09 -7.54 -0.84
CA ARG A 102 7.12 -6.55 0.26
C ARG A 102 8.43 -6.58 1.07
N PRO A 103 8.90 -7.71 1.64
CA PRO A 103 10.15 -7.74 2.38
C PRO A 103 11.38 -7.47 1.49
N LEU A 104 11.40 -7.96 0.25
CA LEU A 104 12.53 -7.74 -0.66
C LEU A 104 12.67 -6.28 -1.10
N ALA A 105 11.55 -5.61 -1.37
CA ALA A 105 11.56 -4.18 -1.71
C ALA A 105 12.04 -3.32 -0.54
N ALA A 106 11.63 -3.63 0.70
CA ALA A 106 12.10 -2.93 1.90
C ALA A 106 13.63 -3.10 2.08
N MET A 107 14.15 -4.32 1.89
CA MET A 107 15.59 -4.58 1.98
C MET A 107 16.39 -3.88 0.88
N ALA A 108 15.87 -3.80 -0.35
CA ALA A 108 16.53 -3.06 -1.43
C ALA A 108 16.60 -1.56 -1.11
N MET A 109 15.52 -0.97 -0.58
CA MET A 109 15.48 0.44 -0.21
C MET A 109 16.42 0.78 0.95
N THR A 110 16.55 -0.09 1.95
CA THR A 110 17.47 0.15 3.07
C THR A 110 18.93 0.08 2.62
N VAL A 111 19.29 -0.86 1.75
CA VAL A 111 20.64 -0.93 1.17
C VAL A 111 20.94 0.30 0.31
N LEU A 112 19.98 0.75 -0.50
CA LEU A 112 20.14 1.92 -1.36
C LEU A 112 20.27 3.22 -0.54
N LEU A 113 19.51 3.35 0.57
CA LEU A 113 19.66 4.45 1.51
C LEU A 113 20.99 4.41 2.27
N LEU A 114 21.49 3.24 2.67
CA LEU A 114 22.77 3.11 3.35
C LEU A 114 23.94 3.46 2.42
N VAL A 115 23.94 2.91 1.20
CA VAL A 115 25.02 3.14 0.23
C VAL A 115 24.94 4.56 -0.35
N GLY A 116 23.74 4.99 -0.78
CA GLY A 116 23.53 6.31 -1.37
C GLY A 116 23.61 7.44 -0.33
N GLY A 117 23.03 7.25 0.86
CA GLY A 117 23.11 8.22 1.96
C GLY A 117 24.51 8.35 2.54
N GLY A 118 25.26 7.24 2.65
CA GLY A 118 26.65 7.26 3.10
C GLY A 118 27.56 8.06 2.14
N ALA A 119 27.46 7.80 0.84
CA ALA A 119 28.24 8.52 -0.18
C ALA A 119 27.84 10.01 -0.29
N TYR A 120 26.56 10.34 -0.12
CA TYR A 120 26.08 11.73 -0.18
C TYR A 120 26.60 12.58 0.99
N LEU A 121 26.61 12.04 2.20
CA LEU A 121 27.12 12.76 3.37
C LEU A 121 28.62 13.00 3.27
N ASP A 122 29.40 12.00 2.84
CA ASP A 122 30.86 12.10 2.69
C ASP A 122 31.26 13.27 1.77
N PHE A 123 30.56 13.42 0.63
CA PHE A 123 30.80 14.53 -0.29
C PHE A 123 30.38 15.90 0.29
N TYR A 124 29.29 15.95 1.05
CA TYR A 124 28.80 17.20 1.65
C TYR A 124 29.74 17.74 2.72
N TRP A 125 30.27 16.88 3.61
CA TRP A 125 31.17 17.29 4.69
C TRP A 125 32.56 17.73 4.20
N GLN A 126 33.02 17.24 3.05
CA GLN A 126 34.32 17.61 2.49
C GLN A 126 34.34 19.03 1.89
N SER A 127 33.17 19.67 1.72
CA SER A 127 33.01 20.90 0.92
C SER A 127 32.99 22.21 1.72
N THR A 128 33.31 22.22 3.02
CA THR A 128 33.39 23.48 3.80
C THR A 128 34.81 24.06 3.81
N PRO A 129 35.11 25.16 3.09
CA PRO A 129 36.26 26.00 3.40
C PRO A 129 35.92 26.78 4.68
N ALA A 130 36.40 26.31 5.83
CA ALA A 130 36.30 27.06 7.07
C ALA A 130 37.31 28.21 7.06
N ASP A 131 36.83 29.44 6.80
CA ASP A 131 37.60 30.66 7.05
C ASP A 131 37.37 31.08 8.52
N PRO A 132 38.34 30.87 9.43
CA PRO A 132 38.14 31.04 10.88
C PRO A 132 37.84 32.49 11.30
N HIS A 133 38.07 33.46 10.42
CA HIS A 133 37.83 34.87 10.71
C HIS A 133 36.33 35.27 10.65
N ALA A 134 35.50 34.53 9.93
CA ALA A 134 34.07 34.85 9.81
C ALA A 134 33.28 34.55 11.09
N ALA A 135 33.66 33.49 11.83
CA ALA A 135 32.97 33.08 13.05
C ALA A 135 33.16 34.08 14.19
N VAL A 136 34.38 34.61 14.37
CA VAL A 136 34.68 35.56 15.45
C VAL A 136 34.03 36.92 15.20
N VAL A 137 34.04 37.42 13.95
CA VAL A 137 33.39 38.69 13.62
C VAL A 137 31.89 38.61 13.83
N HIS A 138 31.27 37.49 13.45
CA HIS A 138 29.83 37.33 13.60
C HIS A 138 29.40 37.21 15.07
N ASP A 139 30.21 36.56 15.90
CA ASP A 139 29.98 36.46 17.35
C ASP A 139 30.06 37.83 18.04
N LEU A 140 31.09 38.63 17.70
CA LEU A 140 31.23 40.00 18.22
C LEU A 140 30.08 40.91 17.78
N GLN A 141 29.62 40.78 16.53
CA GLN A 141 28.44 41.50 16.04
C GLN A 141 27.17 41.10 16.79
N THR A 142 27.04 39.84 17.20
CA THR A 142 25.85 39.36 17.93
C THR A 142 25.81 39.93 19.35
N LEU A 143 26.96 40.01 20.02
CA LEU A 143 27.06 40.63 21.35
C LEU A 143 26.79 42.14 21.33
N ASP A 144 27.27 42.86 20.31
CA ASP A 144 27.03 44.30 20.15
C ASP A 144 25.54 44.63 19.96
N ASN A 145 24.84 43.86 19.11
CA ASN A 145 23.40 44.02 18.91
C ASN A 145 22.59 43.76 20.20
N ASN A 146 22.96 42.73 20.96
CA ASN A 146 22.28 42.42 22.23
C ASN A 146 22.49 43.53 23.27
N ALA A 147 23.69 44.12 23.32
CA ALA A 147 23.97 45.26 24.21
C ALA A 147 23.12 46.49 23.85
N GLN A 148 22.98 46.82 22.56
CA GLN A 148 22.11 47.90 22.10
C GLN A 148 20.63 47.66 22.45
N LEU A 149 20.13 46.43 22.35
CA LEU A 149 18.75 46.10 22.72
C LEU A 149 18.49 46.31 24.21
N LEU A 150 19.46 45.96 25.06
CA LEU A 150 19.35 46.18 26.51
C LEU A 150 19.33 47.67 26.85
N ASP A 151 20.15 48.48 26.17
CA ASP A 151 20.19 49.93 26.36
C ASP A 151 18.89 50.62 25.88
N GLN A 152 18.31 50.13 24.77
CA GLN A 152 16.99 50.57 24.30
C GLN A 152 15.87 50.20 25.28
N LEU A 153 15.92 49.02 25.89
CA LEU A 153 14.94 48.61 26.88
C LEU A 153 15.06 49.43 28.16
N GLU A 154 16.28 49.74 28.61
CA GLU A 154 16.51 50.60 29.78
C GLU A 154 15.95 52.00 29.53
N THR A 155 16.25 52.60 28.38
CA THR A 155 15.73 53.93 28.01
C THR A 155 14.21 53.98 27.84
N ILE A 156 13.56 52.89 27.39
CA ILE A 156 12.09 52.80 27.31
C ILE A 156 11.47 52.54 28.70
N SER A 157 12.17 51.84 29.58
CA SER A 157 11.69 51.47 30.91
C SER A 157 11.94 52.53 31.98
N ALA A 158 12.90 53.43 31.75
CA ALA A 158 13.16 54.57 32.62
C ALA A 158 11.92 55.46 32.64
N PRO A 159 11.24 55.64 33.79
CA PRO A 159 10.08 56.50 33.89
C PRO A 159 10.50 57.94 33.56
N ASP A 160 9.77 58.58 32.65
CA ASP A 160 9.93 59.98 32.25
C ASP A 160 9.63 60.88 33.46
N ASP A 161 10.63 61.13 34.31
CA ASP A 161 10.55 62.10 35.41
C ASP A 161 10.82 63.50 34.86
N ASN A 162 9.94 63.97 33.97
CA ASN A 162 9.78 65.37 33.64
C ASN A 162 8.35 65.77 34.01
N GLY A 163 8.24 66.44 35.16
CA GLY A 163 6.96 66.80 35.76
C GLY A 163 6.09 67.67 34.86
N ASP A 164 4.78 67.40 34.94
CA ASP A 164 3.76 68.40 34.63
C ASP A 164 2.51 68.17 35.49
N THR A 165 2.50 68.74 36.70
CA THR A 165 1.25 69.18 37.32
C THR A 165 0.87 70.51 36.71
N VAL A 166 -0.01 70.44 35.71
CA VAL A 166 -0.94 71.51 35.37
C VAL A 166 -1.82 71.78 36.60
N GLN A 167 -1.76 73.00 37.15
CA GLN A 167 -2.93 73.72 37.65
C GLN A 167 -2.68 75.24 37.57
N GLN A 168 -3.73 75.92 37.07
CA GLN A 168 -4.06 77.35 37.09
C GLN A 168 -3.14 78.32 37.85
#